data_AF-A0A235HCL3-F1
#
_entry.id   AF-A0A235HCL3-F1
#
_cell.length_a   1.000
_cell.length_b   1.000
_cell.length_c   1.000
_cell.angle_alpha   90.00
_cell.angle_beta   90.00
_cell.angle_gamma   90.00
#
_symmetry.space_group_name_H-M   'P 1'
#
loop_
_entity.id
_entity.type
_entity.pdbx_description
1 polymer ?
#
loop_
_entity_poly.entity_id
_entity_poly.type
_entity_poly.pdbx_seq_one_letter_code
_entity_poly.pdbx_strand_id
1 'polypeptide(L)'
;MGVGVLYCGDRADFGFNQAHAEAARALVGMPGLRLEEREHAAGTLAATAEELVGPQDCRIVIVTAAGDALPGLLAQADAHRDTVFLFSGAPLDRDRLPINTGFFEGYLDEAQHISGLVAGYASRAKTIGLVVSHPPCRRFCAA
;
A
#
# COMPACT_ATOMS: atom_id res chain seq x y z
N MET A 1 5.71 4.81 20.71
CA MET A 1 5.52 3.73 19.73
C MET A 1 5.79 4.30 18.34
N GLY A 2 6.72 3.72 17.57
CA GLY A 2 7.00 4.17 16.20
C GLY A 2 6.04 3.56 15.18
N VAL A 3 5.65 4.35 14.19
CA VAL A 3 4.90 3.92 13.01
C VAL A 3 5.73 4.25 11.78
N GLY A 4 6.14 3.23 11.03
CA GLY A 4 6.84 3.35 9.77
C GLY A 4 5.87 3.33 8.60
N VAL A 5 6.03 4.24 7.63
CA VAL A 5 5.31 4.21 6.36
C VAL A 5 6.31 4.12 5.23
N LEU A 6 6.22 3.04 4.46
CA LEU A 6 7.06 2.74 3.31
C LEU A 6 6.26 2.96 2.03
N TYR A 7 6.52 4.08 1.37
CA TYR A 7 5.90 4.45 0.10
C TYR A 7 6.61 3.74 -1.06
N CYS A 8 5.85 2.91 -1.77
CA CYS A 8 6.31 2.26 -3.00
C CYS A 8 6.06 3.20 -4.18
N GLY A 9 6.98 4.14 -4.40
CA GLY A 9 6.86 5.22 -5.38
C GLY A 9 6.96 6.60 -4.72
N ASP A 10 6.67 7.64 -5.49
CA ASP A 10 6.70 9.03 -5.02
C ASP A 10 5.53 9.28 -4.06
N ARG A 11 5.79 9.92 -2.92
CA ARG A 11 4.72 10.36 -1.99
C ARG A 11 3.84 11.46 -2.56
N ALA A 12 4.33 12.18 -3.57
CA ALA A 12 3.61 13.24 -4.27
C ALA A 12 3.12 12.79 -5.66
N ASP A 13 2.64 11.55 -5.75
CA ASP A 13 2.12 10.96 -7.00
C ASP A 13 0.73 11.47 -7.42
N PHE A 14 0.17 12.46 -6.73
CA PHE A 14 -1.16 13.04 -6.96
C PHE A 14 -2.31 12.03 -6.85
N GLY A 15 -2.09 10.92 -6.14
CA GLY A 15 -3.12 9.91 -5.97
C GLY A 15 -2.81 8.97 -4.81
N PHE A 16 -2.30 7.78 -5.15
CA PHE A 16 -2.29 6.63 -4.26
C PHE A 16 -1.35 6.81 -3.05
N ASN A 17 -0.07 7.09 -3.27
CA ASN A 17 0.87 7.32 -2.18
C ASN A 17 0.61 8.65 -1.49
N GLN A 18 0.15 9.68 -2.22
CA GLN A 18 -0.23 10.96 -1.60
C GLN A 18 -1.37 10.80 -0.59
N ALA A 19 -2.41 10.01 -0.90
CA ALA A 19 -3.50 9.76 0.03
C ALA A 19 -3.02 9.07 1.32
N HIS A 20 -2.08 8.10 1.20
CA HIS A 20 -1.44 7.49 2.36
C HIS A 20 -0.63 8.49 3.18
N ALA A 21 0.06 9.42 2.53
CA ALA A 21 0.83 10.47 3.19
C ALA A 21 -0.05 11.46 3.95
N GLU A 22 -1.18 11.83 3.37
CA GLU A 22 -2.19 12.66 4.03
C GLU A 22 -2.76 11.96 5.27
N ALA A 23 -3.03 10.66 5.19
CA ALA A 23 -3.42 9.87 6.34
C ALA A 23 -2.30 9.76 7.40
N ALA A 24 -1.05 9.57 6.97
CA ALA A 24 0.10 9.50 7.88
C ALA A 24 0.30 10.83 8.62
N ARG A 25 0.11 11.97 7.96
CA ARG A 25 0.15 13.31 8.60
C ARG A 25 -0.87 13.46 9.71
N ALA A 26 -2.03 12.81 9.63
CA ALA A 26 -3.02 12.83 10.71
C ALA A 26 -2.53 12.13 12.00
N LEU A 27 -1.49 11.29 11.91
CA LEU A 27 -0.84 10.68 13.06
C LEU A 27 0.11 11.67 13.79
N VAL A 28 0.56 12.71 13.09
CA VAL A 28 1.43 13.74 13.65
C VAL A 28 0.66 14.53 14.70
N GLY A 29 1.14 14.48 15.96
CA GLY A 29 0.51 15.15 17.10
C GLY A 29 -0.31 14.23 18.00
N MET A 30 -0.51 12.96 17.62
CA MET A 30 -1.07 11.96 18.53
C MET A 30 -0.06 11.65 19.66
N PRO A 31 -0.46 11.76 20.95
CA PRO A 31 0.45 11.52 22.06
C PRO A 31 1.08 10.11 22.02
N GLY A 32 2.40 10.06 22.13
CA GLY A 32 3.15 8.79 22.20
C GLY A 32 3.42 8.11 20.85
N LEU A 33 3.02 8.71 19.73
CA LEU A 33 3.36 8.24 18.38
C LEU A 33 4.55 9.00 17.79
N ARG A 34 5.47 8.26 17.17
CA ARG A 34 6.53 8.78 16.30
C ARG A 34 6.27 8.26 14.89
N LEU A 35 6.24 9.16 13.91
CA LEU A 35 6.07 8.80 12.50
C LEU A 35 7.43 8.77 11.81
N GLU A 36 7.72 7.68 11.10
CA GLU A 36 8.90 7.52 10.26
C GLU A 36 8.45 7.21 8.84
N GLU A 37 8.85 8.05 7.88
CA GLU A 37 8.45 7.91 6.49
C GLU A 37 9.67 7.57 5.63
N ARG A 38 9.49 6.66 4.68
CA ARG A 38 10.50 6.30 3.68
C ARG A 38 9.86 6.30 2.29
N GLU A 39 10.41 7.12 1.41
CA GLU A 39 10.19 7.09 -0.04
C GLU A 39 11.41 6.44 -0.68
N HIS A 40 11.23 5.75 -1.80
CA HIS A 40 12.32 5.13 -2.57
C HIS A 40 13.29 4.33 -1.70
N ALA A 41 12.92 3.08 -1.39
CA ALA A 41 13.83 2.15 -0.72
C ALA A 41 15.24 2.24 -1.33
N ALA A 42 16.23 2.57 -0.51
CA ALA A 42 17.63 2.71 -0.95
C ALA A 42 18.19 1.37 -1.49
N GLY A 43 17.48 0.27 -1.24
CA GLY A 43 17.69 -1.06 -1.81
C GLY A 43 16.36 -1.79 -2.03
N THR A 44 16.18 -2.93 -1.37
CA THR A 44 14.91 -3.68 -1.44
C THR A 44 13.90 -3.15 -0.42
N LEU A 45 12.61 -3.30 -0.69
CA LEU A 45 11.55 -2.95 0.27
C LEU A 45 11.71 -3.71 1.59
N ALA A 46 12.20 -4.96 1.55
CA ALA A 46 12.46 -5.75 2.75
C ALA A 46 13.59 -5.15 3.61
N ALA A 47 14.69 -4.70 3.00
CA ALA A 47 15.79 -4.06 3.73
C ALA A 47 15.35 -2.73 4.35
N THR A 48 14.57 -1.92 3.63
CA THR A 48 14.03 -0.67 4.20
C THR A 48 13.01 -0.94 5.30
N ALA A 49 12.23 -2.02 5.21
CA ALA A 49 11.36 -2.44 6.30
C ALA A 49 12.16 -2.85 7.55
N GLU A 50 13.27 -3.57 7.39
CA GLU A 50 14.18 -3.94 8.48
C GLU A 50 14.77 -2.68 9.16
N GLU A 51 15.14 -1.66 8.39
CA GLU A 51 15.60 -0.37 8.92
C GLU A 51 14.53 0.36 9.75
N LEU A 52 13.26 0.28 9.32
CA LEU A 52 12.14 0.85 10.07
C LEU A 52 11.90 0.11 11.39
N VAL A 53 11.99 -1.22 11.39
CA VAL A 53 11.76 -2.02 12.59
C VAL A 53 12.92 -1.91 13.58
N GLY A 54 14.16 -2.10 13.13
CA GLY A 54 15.32 -2.13 14.01
C GLY A 54 15.80 -0.73 14.41
N PRO A 55 16.59 -0.05 13.57
CA PRO A 55 17.12 1.29 13.84
C PRO A 55 16.09 2.33 14.24
N GLN A 56 14.90 2.33 13.63
CA GLN A 56 13.86 3.33 13.91
C GLN A 56 12.82 2.88 14.96
N ASP A 57 12.93 1.65 15.48
CA ASP A 57 12.05 1.09 16.51
C ASP A 57 10.55 1.27 16.21
N CYS A 58 10.16 1.04 14.94
CA CYS A 58 8.77 1.05 14.54
C CYS A 58 8.09 -0.27 14.89
N ARG A 59 6.92 -0.18 15.54
CA ARG A 59 6.11 -1.34 15.95
C ARG A 59 4.90 -1.58 15.05
N ILE A 60 4.67 -0.64 14.14
CA ILE A 60 3.74 -0.78 13.01
C ILE A 60 4.51 -0.33 11.76
N VAL A 61 4.47 -1.13 10.71
CA VAL A 61 5.03 -0.80 9.39
C VAL A 61 3.92 -0.91 8.36
N ILE A 62 3.63 0.18 7.67
CA ILE A 62 2.63 0.27 6.59
C ILE A 62 3.38 0.31 5.26
N VAL A 63 2.99 -0.55 4.32
CA VAL A 63 3.59 -0.61 2.98
C VAL A 63 2.50 -0.42 1.93
N THR A 64 2.65 0.58 1.06
CA THR A 64 1.56 1.01 0.16
C THR A 64 1.35 0.08 -1.05
N ALA A 65 2.39 -0.48 -1.65
CA ALA A 65 2.26 -1.42 -2.77
C ALA A 65 3.39 -2.45 -2.78
N ALA A 66 3.22 -3.53 -2.02
CA ALA A 66 4.27 -4.54 -1.85
C ALA A 66 4.68 -5.25 -3.16
N GLY A 67 3.71 -5.49 -4.06
CA GLY A 67 3.94 -6.14 -5.36
C GLY A 67 4.80 -7.41 -5.24
N ASP A 68 5.79 -7.53 -6.13
CA ASP A 68 6.72 -8.67 -6.16
C ASP A 68 7.64 -8.75 -4.93
N ALA A 69 7.75 -7.69 -4.13
CA ALA A 69 8.55 -7.70 -2.91
C ALA A 69 7.81 -8.29 -1.70
N LEU A 70 6.52 -8.63 -1.83
CA LEU A 70 5.71 -9.17 -0.74
C LEU A 70 6.37 -10.36 -0.04
N PRO A 71 6.94 -11.38 -0.72
CA PRO A 71 7.58 -12.50 -0.04
C PRO A 71 8.73 -12.08 0.89
N GLY A 72 9.53 -11.09 0.47
CA GLY A 72 10.62 -10.55 1.30
C GLY A 72 10.10 -9.78 2.50
N LEU A 73 9.00 -9.03 2.34
CA LEU A 73 8.34 -8.32 3.44
C LEU A 73 7.66 -9.28 4.43
N LEU A 74 7.07 -10.37 3.96
CA LEU A 74 6.52 -11.42 4.82
C LEU A 74 7.62 -12.12 5.62
N ALA A 75 8.81 -12.34 5.04
CA ALA A 75 9.96 -12.85 5.77
C ALA A 75 10.41 -11.89 6.89
N GLN A 76 10.36 -10.57 6.66
CA GLN A 76 10.61 -9.56 7.69
C GLN A 76 9.54 -9.62 8.80
N ALA A 77 8.27 -9.77 8.44
CA ALA A 77 7.21 -9.96 9.44
C ALA A 77 7.41 -11.24 10.26
N ASP A 78 7.88 -12.34 9.65
CA ASP A 78 8.21 -13.57 10.36
C ASP A 78 9.40 -13.40 11.33
N ALA A 79 10.42 -12.63 10.95
CA ALA A 79 11.57 -12.34 11.78
C ALA A 79 11.25 -11.38 12.94
N HIS A 80 10.29 -10.47 12.75
CA HIS A 80 9.93 -9.40 13.69
C HIS A 80 8.50 -9.54 14.20
N ARG A 81 8.24 -10.62 14.95
CA ARG A 81 6.91 -10.99 15.46
C ARG A 81 6.26 -9.99 16.42
N ASP A 82 7.07 -9.10 16.99
CA ASP A 82 6.65 -8.03 17.89
C ASP A 82 6.22 -6.75 17.14
N THR A 83 6.28 -6.75 15.81
CA THR A 83 5.94 -5.63 14.93
C THR A 83 4.80 -6.01 14.00
N VAL A 84 3.81 -5.14 13.87
CA VAL A 84 2.69 -5.34 12.95
C VAL A 84 3.04 -4.81 11.56
N PHE A 85 2.84 -5.63 10.53
CA PHE A 85 3.02 -5.23 9.13
C PHE A 85 1.65 -5.12 8.44
N LEU A 86 1.37 -3.95 7.87
CA LEU A 86 0.13 -3.68 7.14
C LEU A 86 0.46 -3.42 5.67
N PHE A 87 -0.13 -4.21 4.78
CA PHE A 87 0.07 -4.08 3.34
C PHE A 87 -1.20 -3.53 2.69
N SER A 88 -1.07 -2.49 1.87
CA SER A 88 -2.16 -2.07 1.00
C SER A 88 -2.22 -2.98 -0.24
N GLY A 89 -3.38 -3.58 -0.46
CA GLY A 89 -3.66 -4.54 -1.54
C GLY A 89 -4.14 -5.90 -1.02
N ALA A 90 -4.34 -6.85 -1.95
CA ALA A 90 -4.79 -8.20 -1.64
C ALA A 90 -3.63 -9.16 -1.35
N PRO A 91 -3.77 -10.08 -0.37
CA PRO A 91 -2.79 -11.14 -0.14
C PRO A 91 -2.77 -12.17 -1.28
N LEU A 92 -1.58 -12.71 -1.57
CA LEU A 92 -1.39 -13.79 -2.55
C LEU A 92 -1.99 -15.13 -2.09
N ASP A 93 -1.88 -15.45 -0.80
CA ASP A 93 -2.42 -16.65 -0.17
C ASP A 93 -2.72 -16.32 1.30
N ARG A 94 -4.00 -16.37 1.70
CA ARG A 94 -4.43 -16.01 3.06
C ARG A 94 -4.10 -17.08 4.10
N ASP A 95 -3.88 -18.32 3.67
CA ASP A 95 -3.74 -19.47 4.58
C ASP A 95 -2.31 -19.62 5.11
N ARG A 96 -1.36 -18.82 4.60
CA ARG A 96 0.07 -18.91 4.93
C ARG A 96 0.68 -17.55 5.25
N LEU A 97 -0.03 -16.75 6.06
CA LEU A 97 0.44 -15.43 6.47
C LEU A 97 1.03 -15.43 7.89
N PRO A 98 2.12 -14.69 8.12
CA PRO A 98 2.61 -14.32 9.46
C PRO A 98 1.46 -13.76 10.33
N ILE A 99 1.36 -14.17 11.60
CA ILE A 99 0.24 -13.75 12.48
C ILE A 99 0.19 -12.22 12.71
N ASN A 100 1.31 -11.55 12.52
CA ASN A 100 1.50 -10.12 12.69
C ASN A 100 1.35 -9.34 11.37
N THR A 101 0.67 -9.92 10.36
CA THR A 101 0.41 -9.25 9.09
C THR A 101 -1.07 -8.96 8.89
N GLY A 102 -1.36 -7.80 8.30
CA GLY A 102 -2.68 -7.39 7.88
C GLY A 102 -2.66 -6.84 6.45
N PHE A 103 -3.79 -6.97 5.77
CA PHE A 103 -3.99 -6.44 4.43
C PHE A 103 -5.21 -5.52 4.44
N PHE A 104 -5.11 -4.40 3.75
CA PHE A 104 -6.21 -3.46 3.59
C PHE A 104 -6.26 -2.99 2.14
N GLU A 105 -7.46 -2.88 1.58
CA GLU A 105 -7.64 -2.40 0.21
C GLU A 105 -9.00 -1.69 0.13
N GLY A 106 -9.09 -0.68 -0.74
CA GLY A 106 -10.38 -0.08 -1.07
C GLY A 106 -11.15 -0.95 -2.05
N TYR A 107 -12.48 -0.83 -2.05
CA TYR A 107 -13.32 -1.41 -3.10
C TYR A 107 -13.21 -0.57 -4.39
N LEU A 108 -12.11 -0.78 -5.12
CA LEU A 108 -11.75 0.00 -6.31
C LEU A 108 -12.78 -0.15 -7.42
N ASP A 109 -13.39 -1.32 -7.54
CA ASP A 109 -14.46 -1.64 -8.50
C ASP A 109 -15.71 -0.79 -8.27
N GLU A 110 -16.10 -0.52 -7.03
CA GLU A 110 -17.22 0.36 -6.71
C GLU A 110 -16.95 1.81 -7.15
N ALA A 111 -15.74 2.32 -6.86
CA ALA A 111 -15.33 3.66 -7.27
C ALA A 111 -15.23 3.78 -8.81
N GLN A 112 -14.72 2.75 -9.48
CA GLN A 112 -14.65 2.67 -10.93
C GLN A 112 -16.04 2.59 -11.56
N HIS A 113 -16.97 1.85 -10.95
CA HIS A 113 -18.35 1.76 -11.42
C HIS A 113 -19.03 3.14 -11.42
N ILE A 114 -18.94 3.87 -10.31
CA ILE A 114 -19.50 5.22 -10.21
C ILE A 114 -18.82 6.16 -11.22
N SER A 115 -17.51 6.08 -11.36
CA SER A 115 -16.76 6.87 -12.35
C SER A 115 -17.21 6.59 -13.78
N GLY A 116 -17.45 5.32 -14.11
CA GLY A 116 -17.96 4.89 -15.42
C GLY A 116 -19.38 5.38 -15.71
N LEU A 117 -20.26 5.37 -14.70
CA LEU A 117 -21.61 5.96 -14.82
C LEU A 117 -21.51 7.44 -15.17
N VAL A 118 -20.74 8.22 -14.38
CA VAL A 118 -20.57 9.65 -14.60
C VAL A 118 -19.97 9.93 -15.98
N ALA A 119 -18.93 9.19 -16.38
CA ALA A 119 -18.30 9.33 -17.70
C ALA A 119 -19.28 9.02 -18.84
N GLY A 120 -20.11 7.99 -18.69
CA GLY A 120 -21.14 7.63 -19.65
C GLY A 120 -22.20 8.72 -19.82
N TYR A 121 -22.70 9.28 -18.71
CA TYR A 121 -23.68 10.38 -18.73
C TYR A 121 -23.09 11.69 -19.28
N ALA A 122 -21.81 11.96 -19.03
CA ALA A 122 -21.13 13.15 -19.53
C ALA A 122 -20.72 13.04 -21.02
N SER A 123 -20.61 11.82 -21.57
CA SER A 123 -20.11 11.61 -22.93
C SER A 123 -21.13 11.96 -24.00
N ARG A 124 -20.77 12.91 -24.88
CA ARG A 124 -21.57 13.22 -26.09
C ARG A 124 -21.35 12.22 -27.22
N ALA A 125 -20.17 11.62 -27.28
CA ALA A 125 -19.76 10.69 -28.33
C ALA A 125 -20.23 9.24 -28.09
N LYS A 126 -20.85 8.96 -26.93
CA LYS A 126 -21.24 7.61 -26.49
C LYS A 126 -20.07 6.62 -26.40
N THR A 127 -18.87 7.14 -26.19
CA THR A 127 -17.65 6.38 -25.94
C THR A 127 -16.97 6.91 -24.69
N ILE A 128 -16.29 6.03 -23.96
CA ILE A 128 -15.48 6.35 -22.79
C ILE A 128 -14.08 5.74 -22.97
N GLY A 129 -13.08 6.35 -22.33
CA GLY A 129 -11.71 5.86 -22.31
C GLY A 129 -11.30 5.50 -20.89
N LEU A 130 -10.42 4.50 -20.78
CA LEU A 130 -9.82 4.09 -19.51
C LEU A 130 -8.30 4.01 -19.71
N VAL A 131 -7.57 4.78 -18.91
CA VAL A 131 -6.10 4.74 -18.85
C VAL A 131 -5.72 4.05 -17.56
N VAL A 132 -4.98 2.94 -17.67
CA VAL A 132 -4.50 2.15 -16.52
C VAL A 132 -2.98 2.07 -16.54
N SER A 133 -2.37 1.89 -15.37
CA SER A 133 -0.97 1.50 -15.26
C SER A 133 -0.72 0.11 -15.88
N HIS A 134 0.55 -0.29 -16.00
CA HIS A 134 0.91 -1.62 -16.50
C HIS A 134 0.11 -2.71 -15.76
N PRO A 135 -0.55 -3.65 -16.47
CA PRO A 135 -1.44 -4.60 -15.82
C PRO A 135 -0.64 -5.50 -14.88
N PRO A 136 -1.17 -5.88 -13.70
CA PRO A 136 -0.72 -7.10 -13.07
C PRO A 136 -0.99 -8.22 -14.07
N CYS A 137 0.06 -8.85 -14.57
CA CYS A 137 -0.04 -9.88 -15.57
C CYS A 137 -0.81 -11.10 -15.00
N ARG A 138 -2.13 -11.15 -15.23
CA ARG A 138 -2.96 -12.29 -15.68
C ARG A 138 -4.45 -12.05 -15.37
N ARG A 139 -5.26 -12.07 -16.43
CA ARG A 139 -6.72 -12.35 -16.47
C ARG A 139 -7.71 -11.28 -15.99
N PHE A 140 -7.71 -10.09 -16.60
CA PHE A 140 -8.90 -9.21 -16.64
C PHE A 140 -9.64 -9.21 -18.00
N CYS A 141 -9.31 -10.14 -18.90
CA CYS A 141 -10.07 -10.38 -20.14
C CYS A 141 -10.63 -11.80 -20.15
N ALA A 142 -11.70 -12.03 -19.38
CA ALA A 142 -12.70 -13.06 -19.67
C ALA A 142 -13.95 -12.80 -18.82
N ALA A 143 -14.79 -11.88 -19.30
CA ALA A 143 -16.22 -11.82 -19.01
C ALA A 143 -16.92 -11.34 -20.29
#